data_AF-A0A0N1F603-F1
#
_entry.id   AF-A0A0N1F603-F1
#
_cell.length_a   1.000
_cell.length_b   1.000
_cell.length_c   1.000
_cell.angle_alpha   90.00
_cell.angle_beta   90.00
_cell.angle_gamma   90.00
#
_symmetry.space_group_name_H-M   'P 1'
#
loop_
_entity.id
_entity.type
_entity.pdbx_description
1 polymer ?
#
loop_
_entity_poly.entity_id
_entity_poly.type
_entity_poly.pdbx_seq_one_letter_code
_entity_poly.pdbx_strand_id
1 'polypeptide(L)'
;MSTEKKPYRVTNMAGFFVAGVKVPATRDEDGNLVPIVGHVLRLTEDEAKYELLSGSIELADEPAEQAPLAPPAKPAKKTKGP
;
A
#
# COMPACT_ATOMS: atom_id res chain seq x y z
N MET A 1 -3.77 -13.47 -22.13
CA MET A 1 -3.82 -12.26 -21.30
C MET A 1 -4.63 -12.58 -20.08
N SER A 2 -3.96 -12.68 -18.94
CA SER A 2 -4.64 -12.95 -17.67
C SER A 2 -5.34 -11.66 -17.25
N THR A 3 -6.67 -11.64 -17.30
CA THR A 3 -7.47 -10.47 -16.87
C THR A 3 -7.65 -10.41 -15.36
N GLU A 4 -7.22 -11.44 -14.65
CA GLU A 4 -7.28 -11.53 -13.20
C GLU A 4 -6.23 -10.61 -12.57
N LYS A 5 -6.67 -9.74 -11.67
CA LYS A 5 -5.79 -8.85 -10.92
C LYS A 5 -5.36 -9.49 -9.61
N LYS A 6 -4.07 -9.70 -9.45
CA LYS A 6 -3.44 -10.23 -8.24
C LYS A 6 -2.89 -9.09 -7.37
N PRO A 7 -2.83 -9.28 -6.05
CA PRO A 7 -2.26 -8.28 -5.15
C PRO A 7 -0.73 -8.33 -5.20
N TYR A 8 -0.11 -7.16 -5.34
CA TYR A 8 1.34 -6.98 -5.35
C TYR A 8 1.73 -5.86 -4.38
N ARG A 9 2.79 -6.06 -3.59
CA ARG A 9 3.33 -5.06 -2.67
C ARG A 9 4.41 -4.24 -3.38
N VAL A 10 4.33 -2.93 -3.22
CA VAL A 10 5.32 -1.95 -3.68
C VAL A 10 6.57 -2.07 -2.80
N THR A 11 7.75 -2.12 -3.42
CA THR A 11 9.03 -2.20 -2.70
C THR A 11 9.71 -0.82 -2.61
N ASN A 12 10.86 -0.77 -1.95
CA ASN A 12 11.74 0.41 -1.93
C ASN A 12 12.36 0.75 -3.29
N MET A 13 12.27 -0.13 -4.29
CA MET A 13 12.73 0.11 -5.65
C MET A 13 11.65 0.70 -6.57
N ALA A 14 10.42 0.86 -6.07
CA ALA A 14 9.33 1.42 -6.84
C ALA A 14 9.47 2.94 -7.03
N GLY A 15 8.96 3.43 -8.16
CA GLY A 15 8.72 4.86 -8.36
C GLY A 15 7.33 5.29 -7.87
N PHE A 16 6.95 6.53 -8.20
CA PHE A 16 5.60 7.05 -7.94
C PHE A 16 4.51 6.42 -8.82
N PHE A 17 4.90 5.65 -9.84
CA PHE A 17 4.02 4.93 -10.73
C PHE A 17 4.58 3.53 -10.97
N VAL A 18 3.71 2.53 -10.93
CA VAL A 18 4.03 1.12 -11.17
C VAL A 18 3.00 0.59 -12.15
N ALA A 19 3.42 0.09 -13.31
CA ALA A 19 2.54 -0.36 -14.40
C ALA A 19 1.43 0.65 -14.76
N GLY A 20 1.75 1.95 -14.70
CA GLY A 20 0.78 3.04 -14.96
C GLY A 20 -0.17 3.37 -13.81
N VAL A 21 -0.10 2.66 -12.68
CA VAL A 21 -0.87 2.93 -11.47
C VAL A 21 -0.08 3.85 -10.54
N LYS A 22 -0.72 4.92 -10.05
CA LYS A 22 -0.09 5.85 -9.11
C LYS A 22 0.07 5.23 -7.73
N VAL A 23 1.31 5.21 -7.24
CA VAL A 23 1.65 4.82 -5.87
C VAL A 23 1.49 6.02 -4.94
N PRO A 24 0.78 5.89 -3.81
CA PRO A 24 0.76 6.92 -2.78
C PRO A 24 2.18 7.27 -2.31
N ALA A 25 2.41 8.54 -2.00
CA ALA A 25 3.70 9.02 -1.52
C ALA A 25 3.56 9.63 -0.12
N THR A 26 4.61 9.51 0.68
CA THR A 26 4.77 10.19 1.98
C THR A 26 6.03 11.06 1.95
N ARG A 27 6.20 11.93 2.94
CA ARG A 27 7.49 12.58 3.18
C ARG A 27 8.34 11.71 4.10
N ASP A 28 9.62 11.57 3.77
CA ASP A 28 10.62 10.98 4.67
C ASP A 28 11.09 11.99 5.73
N GLU A 29 12.05 11.58 6.56
CA GLU A 29 12.61 12.41 7.64
C GLU A 29 13.35 13.65 7.11
N ASP A 30 13.84 13.59 5.87
CA ASP A 30 14.50 14.69 5.16
C ASP A 30 13.51 15.61 4.43
N GLY A 31 12.21 15.29 4.47
CA GLY A 31 11.14 16.05 3.82
C GLY A 31 10.98 15.78 2.32
N ASN A 32 11.69 14.79 1.78
CA ASN A 32 11.55 14.37 0.39
C ASN A 32 10.31 13.51 0.20
N LEU A 33 9.66 13.63 -0.97
CA LEU A 33 8.57 12.72 -1.32
C LEU A 33 9.14 11.37 -1.71
N VAL A 34 8.67 10.32 -1.05
CA VAL A 34 9.02 8.92 -1.33
C VAL A 34 7.75 8.07 -1.48
N PRO A 35 7.72 7.10 -2.40
CA PRO A 35 6.59 6.18 -2.52
C PRO A 35 6.43 5.35 -1.25
N ILE A 36 5.18 5.03 -0.90
CA ILE A 36 4.88 4.22 0.28
C ILE A 36 5.22 2.76 -0.03
N VAL A 37 6.33 2.30 0.53
CA VAL A 37 6.74 0.89 0.53
C VAL A 37 5.71 0.05 1.31
N GLY A 38 5.40 -1.13 0.80
CA GLY A 38 4.38 -2.04 1.33
C GLY A 38 2.95 -1.73 0.84
N HIS A 39 2.74 -0.65 0.07
CA HIS A 39 1.43 -0.39 -0.52
C HIS A 39 1.02 -1.51 -1.48
N VAL A 40 -0.25 -1.96 -1.38
CA VAL A 40 -0.74 -3.07 -2.19
C VAL A 40 -1.47 -2.55 -3.43
N LEU A 41 -0.94 -2.90 -4.59
CA LEU A 41 -1.54 -2.67 -5.89
C LEU A 41 -2.24 -3.94 -6.39
N ARG A 42 -3.29 -3.77 -7.19
CA ARG A 42 -3.95 -4.86 -7.89
C ARG A 42 -3.66 -4.77 -9.37
N LEU A 43 -2.78 -5.64 -9.84
CA LEU A 43 -2.26 -5.65 -11.21
C LEU A 43 -2.54 -7.01 -11.85
N THR A 44 -2.71 -7.02 -13.17
CA THR A 44 -2.68 -8.27 -13.94
C THR A 44 -1.27 -8.82 -14.02
N GLU A 45 -1.13 -10.10 -14.37
CA GLU A 45 0.20 -10.72 -14.55
C GLU A 45 1.01 -10.01 -15.63
N ASP A 46 0.36 -9.56 -16.71
CA ASP A 46 1.00 -8.82 -17.80
C ASP A 46 1.51 -7.44 -17.33
N GLU A 47 0.73 -6.71 -16.53
CA GLU A 47 1.13 -5.43 -15.91
C GLU A 47 2.28 -5.63 -14.91
N ALA A 48 2.19 -6.67 -14.07
CA ALA A 48 3.17 -6.94 -13.02
C ALA A 48 4.48 -7.54 -13.54
N LYS A 49 4.49 -8.12 -14.75
CA LYS A 49 5.64 -8.87 -15.28
C LYS A 49 6.94 -8.08 -15.26
N TYR A 50 6.92 -6.84 -15.76
CA TYR A 50 8.12 -6.01 -15.83
C TYR A 50 8.50 -5.43 -14.46
N GLU A 51 7.50 -5.09 -13.65
CA GLU A 51 7.68 -4.52 -12.31
C GLU A 51 8.23 -5.55 -11.31
N LEU A 52 7.87 -6.82 -11.46
CA LEU A 52 8.47 -7.94 -10.72
C LEU A 52 9.93 -8.15 -11.11
N LEU A 53 10.24 -8.04 -12.41
CA LEU A 53 11.61 -8.18 -12.91
C LEU A 53 12.51 -7.01 -12.50
N SER A 54 11.97 -5.79 -12.43
CA SER A 54 12.70 -4.62 -11.92
C SER A 54 12.85 -4.63 -10.40
N GLY A 55 12.10 -5.48 -9.70
CA GLY A 55 12.02 -5.51 -8.24
C GLY A 55 11.18 -4.38 -7.66
N SER A 56 10.46 -3.61 -8.48
CA SER A 56 9.57 -2.51 -8.04
C SER A 56 8.34 -3.02 -7.28
N ILE A 57 7.95 -4.27 -7.50
CA ILE A 57 6.90 -4.96 -6.73
C ILE A 57 7.28 -6.39 -6.38
N GLU A 58 6.58 -6.95 -5.41
CA GLU A 58 6.63 -8.36 -5.02
C GLU A 58 5.21 -8.93 -4.84
N LEU A 59 5.06 -10.26 -4.91
CA LEU A 59 3.77 -10.91 -4.67
C LEU A 59 3.31 -10.68 -3.23
N ALA A 60 2.09 -10.19 -3.07
CA ALA A 60 1.45 -10.07 -1.77
C ALA A 60 0.73 -11.39 -1.44
N ASP A 61 1.49 -12.46 -1.22
CA ASP A 61 0.94 -13.82 -0.98
C ASP A 61 0.20 -13.95 0.37
N GLU A 62 0.35 -12.98 1.26
CA GLU A 62 -0.47 -12.91 2.46
C GLU A 62 -1.63 -11.95 2.24
N PRO A 63 -2.88 -12.34 2.60
CA PRO A 63 -4.00 -11.40 2.63
C PRO A 63 -3.51 -10.22 3.44
N ALA A 64 -3.44 -9.05 2.79
CA ALA A 64 -3.03 -7.82 3.44
C ALA A 64 -3.86 -7.72 4.72
N GLU A 65 -3.21 -7.90 5.86
CA GLU A 65 -3.78 -7.55 7.14
C GLU A 65 -4.17 -6.10 6.94
N GLN A 66 -5.48 -5.88 6.79
CA GLN A 66 -6.01 -4.56 6.52
C GLN A 66 -5.48 -3.72 7.66
N ALA A 67 -4.56 -2.78 7.36
CA ALA A 67 -4.11 -1.81 8.33
C ALA A 67 -5.39 -1.30 9.02
N PRO A 68 -5.52 -1.47 10.35
CA PRO A 68 -6.78 -1.21 11.02
C PRO A 68 -7.19 0.21 10.68
N LEU A 69 -8.32 0.34 10.00
CA LEU A 69 -8.91 1.60 9.57
C LEU A 69 -9.18 2.46 10.81
N ALA A 70 -8.23 3.35 11.14
CA ALA A 70 -8.30 4.49 12.05
C ALA A 70 -8.82 4.26 13.50
N PRO A 71 -8.25 4.95 14.51
CA PRO A 71 -8.93 5.15 15.78
C PRO A 71 -9.85 6.39 15.69
N PRO A 72 -11.16 6.25 15.97
CA PRO A 72 -11.78 7.07 17.03
C PRO A 72 -12.93 6.29 17.74
N ALA A 73 -13.30 6.49 19.00
CA ALA A 73 -13.34 7.71 19.79
C ALA A 73 -13.22 7.39 21.29
N LYS A 74 -12.53 8.26 22.04
CA LYS A 74 -12.75 8.37 23.49
C LYS A 74 -14.21 8.78 23.74
N PRO A 75 -14.99 8.07 24.58
CA PRO A 75 -16.15 8.70 25.18
C PRO A 75 -15.66 9.68 26.26
N ALA A 76 -15.90 10.96 26.01
CA ALA A 76 -15.81 11.99 27.01
C ALA A 76 -16.84 11.76 28.14
N LYS A 77 -16.34 11.52 29.35
CA LYS A 77 -16.81 12.02 30.66
C LYS A 77 -18.29 12.45 30.77
N LYS A 78 -19.11 11.67 31.48
CA LYS A 78 -20.27 12.10 32.31
C LYS A 78 -20.40 11.15 33.51
N THR A 79 -19.87 11.50 34.68
CA THR A 79 -20.60 12.05 35.85
C THR A 79 -21.64 11.12 36.50
N LYS A 80 -21.32 10.74 37.76
CA LYS A 80 -22.19 10.70 38.96
C LYS A 80 -23.04 9.43 39.24
N GLY A 81 -22.69 8.78 40.36
CA GLY A 81 -23.50 8.22 41.47
C GLY A 81 -24.85 7.55 41.19
N PRO A 82 -25.17 6.48 41.92
CA PRO A 82 -25.59 6.67 43.32
C PRO A 82 -24.73 5.94 44.37
#